data_AF-A0A1Q3TPU2-F1
#
_entry.id   AF-A0A1Q3TPU2-F1
#
_cell.length_a   1.000
_cell.length_b   1.000
_cell.length_c   1.000
_cell.angle_alpha   90.00
_cell.angle_beta   90.00
_cell.angle_gamma   90.00
#
_symmetry.space_group_name_H-M   'P 1'
#
loop_
_entity.id
_entity.type
_entity.pdbx_description
1 polymer ?
#
loop_
_entity_poly.entity_id
_entity_poly.type
_entity_poly.pdbx_seq_one_letter_code
_entity_poly.pdbx_strand_id
1 'polypeptide(L)'
;MRITPIPPEQLPADIRFVHDEIANLVGHSQSQVNMLDETGALIGPFTAMLKFPAFGIPALSFLRTLDIHATLDKRVREVAILTVAAAYGARFELYAHQIMASAFGLADDVIASLAAGVQPQGLSKQEAIANIVAHALTSGHLLPDSTYQRAVALLGKDGVAELFFLIGGYGLLAMILNGFDIPAPDCQDK
;
A
#
# COMPACT_ATOMS: atom_id res chain seq x y z
N MET A 1 11.96 8.63 12.88
CA MET A 1 12.43 8.60 11.49
C MET A 1 13.95 8.50 11.39
N ARG A 2 14.48 7.59 10.57
CA ARG A 2 15.92 7.28 10.41
C ARG A 2 16.54 7.85 9.13
N ILE A 3 15.74 8.37 8.21
CA ILE A 3 16.16 9.02 6.96
C ILE A 3 15.29 10.27 6.73
N THR A 4 15.84 11.29 6.09
CA THR A 4 15.13 12.56 5.82
C THR A 4 14.68 12.61 4.37
N PRO A 5 13.45 13.11 4.07
CA PRO A 5 13.04 13.51 2.73
C PRO A 5 14.10 14.40 2.08
N ILE A 6 14.32 14.21 0.78
CA ILE A 6 15.33 14.97 0.04
C ILE A 6 14.57 15.97 -0.84
N PRO A 7 14.73 17.29 -0.60
CA PRO A 7 14.15 18.30 -1.45
C PRO A 7 14.59 18.12 -2.90
N PRO A 8 13.71 18.37 -3.86
CA PRO A 8 13.96 18.02 -5.24
C PRO A 8 15.16 18.78 -5.83
N GLU A 9 15.49 19.98 -5.35
CA GLU A 9 16.68 20.73 -5.74
C GLU A 9 18.02 20.12 -5.28
N GLN A 10 17.98 19.16 -4.35
CA GLN A 10 19.15 18.45 -3.82
C GLN A 10 19.35 17.08 -4.47
N LEU A 11 18.43 16.65 -5.33
CA LEU A 11 18.50 15.37 -6.03
C LEU A 11 19.46 15.42 -7.23
N PRO A 12 20.29 14.39 -7.45
CA PRO A 12 20.97 14.19 -8.73
C PRO A 12 19.98 14.17 -9.91
N ALA A 13 20.40 14.58 -11.10
CA ALA A 13 19.50 14.80 -12.23
C ALA A 13 18.66 13.57 -12.64
N ASP A 14 19.25 12.38 -12.58
CA ASP A 14 18.58 11.10 -12.85
C ASP A 14 17.53 10.76 -11.78
N ILE A 15 17.84 11.00 -10.51
CA ILE A 15 16.90 10.78 -9.40
C ILE A 15 15.82 11.86 -9.37
N ARG A 16 16.15 13.09 -9.77
CA ARG A 16 15.19 14.20 -9.90
C ARG A 16 14.13 13.89 -10.96
N PHE A 17 14.52 13.30 -12.08
CA PHE A 17 13.56 12.85 -13.08
C PHE A 17 12.56 11.84 -12.49
N VAL A 18 13.04 10.84 -11.74
CA VAL A 18 12.19 9.86 -11.08
C VAL A 18 11.28 10.50 -10.03
N HIS A 19 11.80 11.44 -9.24
CA HIS A 19 11.03 12.23 -8.29
C HIS A 19 9.85 12.93 -8.98
N ASP A 20 10.13 13.67 -10.05
CA ASP A 20 9.11 14.48 -10.74
C ASP A 20 8.04 13.59 -11.39
N GLU A 21 8.41 12.43 -11.94
CA GLU A 21 7.43 11.44 -12.42
C GLU A 21 6.51 10.93 -11.30
N ILE A 22 7.06 10.64 -10.12
CA ILE A 22 6.29 10.14 -8.99
C ILE A 22 5.39 11.24 -8.43
N ALA A 23 5.92 12.46 -8.24
CA ALA A 23 5.16 13.60 -7.76
C ALA A 23 3.96 13.91 -8.66
N ASN A 24 4.14 13.84 -9.97
CA ASN A 24 3.04 13.94 -10.92
C ASN A 24 2.05 12.79 -10.77
N LEU A 25 2.51 11.54 -10.65
CA LEU A 25 1.63 10.38 -10.53
C LEU A 25 0.76 10.43 -9.26
N VAL A 26 1.36 10.66 -8.09
CA VAL A 26 0.63 10.68 -6.82
C VAL A 26 -0.38 11.82 -6.76
N GLY A 27 -0.09 12.95 -7.43
CA GLY A 27 -1.05 14.05 -7.60
C GLY A 27 -2.29 13.69 -8.42
N HIS A 28 -2.26 12.62 -9.23
CA HIS A 28 -3.40 12.17 -10.04
C HIS A 28 -4.07 10.91 -9.48
N SER A 29 -3.30 9.83 -9.23
CA SER A 29 -3.85 8.51 -8.86
C SER A 29 -4.14 8.34 -7.37
N GLN A 30 -3.45 9.09 -6.51
CA GLN A 30 -3.60 9.09 -5.05
C GLN A 30 -3.86 10.50 -4.51
N SER A 31 -4.57 11.32 -5.28
CA SER A 31 -4.78 12.75 -4.98
C SER A 31 -5.41 13.06 -3.62
N GLN A 32 -5.99 12.05 -2.97
CA GLN A 32 -6.57 12.15 -1.63
C GLN A 32 -5.52 12.10 -0.51
N VAL A 33 -4.32 11.57 -0.78
CA VAL A 33 -3.24 11.42 0.20
C VAL A 33 -2.13 12.43 -0.10
N ASN A 34 -1.75 13.22 0.91
CA ASN A 34 -0.61 14.11 0.74
C ASN A 34 0.70 13.32 0.76
N MET A 35 1.43 13.33 -0.36
CA MET A 35 2.71 12.62 -0.55
C MET A 35 3.91 13.56 -0.69
N LEU A 36 3.69 14.87 -0.52
CA LEU A 36 4.74 15.89 -0.59
C LEU A 36 4.74 16.70 0.71
N ASP A 37 5.94 17.06 1.19
CA ASP A 37 6.07 18.07 2.24
C ASP A 37 6.07 19.50 1.67
N GLU A 38 6.22 20.50 2.55
CA GLU A 38 6.22 21.92 2.19
C GLU A 38 7.37 22.31 1.23
N THR A 39 8.43 21.51 1.17
CA THR A 39 9.57 21.71 0.27
C THR A 39 9.37 21.02 -1.09
N GLY A 40 8.26 20.30 -1.26
CA GLY A 40 8.02 19.48 -2.44
C GLY A 40 8.83 18.17 -2.44
N ALA A 41 9.37 17.75 -1.29
CA ALA A 41 10.04 16.46 -1.18
C ALA A 41 9.00 15.34 -1.02
N LEU A 42 9.21 14.23 -1.71
CA LEU A 42 8.38 13.04 -1.55
C LEU A 42 8.58 12.37 -0.18
N ILE A 43 7.47 12.19 0.55
CA ILE A 43 7.44 11.59 1.89
C ILE A 43 7.05 10.10 1.85
N GLY A 44 6.96 9.47 3.02
CA GLY A 44 6.51 8.08 3.11
C GLY A 44 7.54 7.11 2.54
N PRO A 45 7.12 6.14 1.71
CA PRO A 45 8.03 5.13 1.17
C PRO A 45 9.04 5.72 0.17
N PHE A 46 8.67 6.81 -0.51
CA PHE A 46 9.49 7.45 -1.54
C PHE A 46 10.80 8.01 -0.99
N THR A 47 10.81 8.47 0.27
CA THR A 47 12.03 8.95 0.94
C THR A 47 13.11 7.87 0.95
N ALA A 48 12.76 6.63 1.31
CA ALA A 48 13.71 5.51 1.29
C ALA A 48 14.12 5.15 -0.14
N MET A 49 13.15 5.14 -1.04
CA MET A 49 13.37 4.68 -2.42
C MET A 49 14.28 5.62 -3.21
N LEU A 50 14.14 6.93 -3.05
CA LEU A 50 15.02 7.92 -3.69
C LEU A 50 16.40 7.98 -3.04
N LYS A 51 16.50 7.74 -1.73
CA LYS A 51 17.78 7.71 -1.02
C LYS A 51 18.62 6.48 -1.34
N PHE A 52 17.97 5.35 -1.65
CA PHE A 52 18.63 4.09 -2.03
C PHE A 52 18.19 3.63 -3.42
N PRO A 53 18.52 4.38 -4.48
CA PRO A 53 17.88 4.25 -5.80
C PRO A 53 18.13 2.90 -6.48
N ALA A 54 19.28 2.25 -6.19
CA ALA A 54 19.60 0.92 -6.71
C ALA A 54 18.57 -0.16 -6.32
N PHE A 55 17.89 0.01 -5.19
CA PHE A 55 16.83 -0.90 -4.73
C PHE A 55 15.44 -0.24 -4.82
N GLY A 56 15.38 1.06 -4.53
CA GLY A 56 14.15 1.82 -4.46
C GLY A 56 13.45 1.99 -5.80
N ILE A 57 14.19 2.29 -6.88
CA ILE A 57 13.59 2.47 -8.21
C ILE A 57 12.97 1.17 -8.72
N PRO A 58 13.66 0.01 -8.67
CA PRO A 58 13.03 -1.27 -9.02
C PRO A 58 11.80 -1.61 -8.17
N ALA A 59 11.84 -1.35 -6.85
CA ALA A 59 10.70 -1.56 -5.97
C ALA A 59 9.50 -0.68 -6.37
N LEU A 60 9.74 0.58 -6.71
CA LEU A 60 8.73 1.50 -7.23
C LEU A 60 8.15 1.03 -8.56
N SER A 61 9.00 0.57 -9.48
CA SER A 61 8.53 0.03 -10.76
C SER A 61 7.61 -1.18 -10.53
N PHE A 62 7.97 -2.09 -9.63
CA PHE A 62 7.12 -3.23 -9.28
C PHE A 62 5.76 -2.79 -8.73
N LEU A 63 5.73 -1.85 -7.78
CA LEU A 63 4.48 -1.32 -7.22
C LEU A 63 3.64 -0.59 -8.27
N ARG A 64 4.28 0.18 -9.17
CA ARG A 64 3.60 0.85 -10.29
C ARG A 64 2.99 -0.17 -11.25
N THR A 65 3.65 -1.29 -11.52
CA THR A 65 3.10 -2.39 -12.34
C THR A 65 1.81 -2.95 -11.73
N LEU A 66 1.73 -3.06 -10.41
CA LEU A 66 0.50 -3.52 -9.73
C LEU A 66 -0.68 -2.58 -9.92
N ASP A 67 -0.45 -1.28 -10.08
CA ASP A 67 -1.50 -0.29 -10.32
C ASP A 67 -1.89 -0.24 -11.82
N ILE A 68 -0.90 -0.16 -12.72
CA ILE A 68 -1.13 -0.08 -14.17
C ILE A 68 -1.90 -1.29 -14.70
N HIS A 69 -1.60 -2.47 -14.18
CA HIS A 69 -2.20 -3.73 -14.63
C HIS A 69 -3.26 -4.26 -13.67
N ALA A 70 -3.78 -3.41 -12.77
CA ALA A 70 -4.82 -3.80 -11.82
C ALA A 70 -6.07 -4.33 -12.54
N THR A 71 -6.50 -5.53 -12.17
CA THR A 71 -7.77 -6.13 -12.61
C THR A 71 -8.72 -6.37 -11.44
N LEU A 72 -8.20 -6.48 -10.21
CA LEU A 72 -9.02 -6.55 -9.02
C LEU A 72 -9.75 -5.23 -8.76
N ASP A 73 -10.97 -5.35 -8.24
CA ASP A 73 -11.74 -4.19 -7.78
C ASP A 73 -10.96 -3.40 -6.72
N LYS A 74 -11.06 -2.08 -6.78
CA LYS A 74 -10.31 -1.17 -5.89
C LYS A 74 -10.57 -1.46 -4.41
N ARG A 75 -11.81 -1.78 -4.03
CA ARG A 75 -12.14 -2.11 -2.64
C ARG A 75 -11.51 -3.42 -2.19
N VAL A 76 -11.46 -4.43 -3.07
CA VAL A 76 -10.78 -5.71 -2.80
C VAL A 76 -9.29 -5.48 -2.55
N ARG A 77 -8.66 -4.61 -3.34
CA ARG A 77 -7.25 -4.23 -3.19
C ARG A 77 -7.02 -3.52 -1.85
N GLU A 78 -7.81 -2.50 -1.52
CA GLU A 78 -7.68 -1.77 -0.25
C GLU A 78 -7.88 -2.67 0.97
N VAL A 79 -8.81 -3.63 0.91
CA VAL A 79 -8.99 -4.61 1.98
C VAL A 79 -7.72 -5.44 2.20
N ALA A 80 -7.08 -5.92 1.12
CA ALA A 80 -5.82 -6.64 1.23
C ALA A 80 -4.69 -5.74 1.79
N ILE A 81 -4.58 -4.51 1.28
CA ILE A 81 -3.54 -3.55 1.69
C ILE A 81 -3.68 -3.18 3.17
N LEU A 82 -4.87 -2.80 3.63
CA LEU A 82 -5.11 -2.50 5.04
C LEU A 82 -4.85 -3.70 5.95
N THR A 83 -5.17 -4.92 5.48
CA THR A 83 -4.87 -6.15 6.23
C THR A 83 -3.36 -6.36 6.38
N VAL A 84 -2.58 -6.09 5.32
CA VAL A 84 -1.12 -6.16 5.36
C VAL A 84 -0.56 -5.08 6.29
N ALA A 85 -0.99 -3.83 6.11
CA ALA A 85 -0.53 -2.70 6.91
C ALA A 85 -0.78 -2.91 8.41
N ALA A 86 -1.96 -3.43 8.78
CA ALA A 86 -2.30 -3.79 10.16
C ALA A 86 -1.41 -4.93 10.71
N ALA A 87 -1.15 -5.97 9.91
CA ALA A 87 -0.30 -7.09 10.32
C ALA A 87 1.14 -6.66 10.66
N TYR A 88 1.67 -5.65 9.96
CA TYR A 88 2.99 -5.08 10.23
C TYR A 88 2.97 -3.87 11.18
N GLY A 89 1.80 -3.34 11.54
CA GLY A 89 1.70 -2.06 12.26
C GLY A 89 2.28 -0.86 11.49
N ALA A 90 2.20 -0.89 10.16
CA ALA A 90 2.79 0.10 9.27
C ALA A 90 1.99 1.41 9.27
N ARG A 91 2.38 2.34 10.17
CA ARG A 91 1.63 3.58 10.44
C ARG A 91 1.35 4.43 9.20
N PHE A 92 2.35 4.63 8.35
CA PHE A 92 2.18 5.44 7.13
C PHE A 92 1.24 4.77 6.12
N GLU A 93 1.36 3.46 5.93
CA GLU A 93 0.46 2.71 5.05
C GLU A 93 -0.97 2.75 5.56
N LEU A 94 -1.18 2.54 6.87
CA LEU A 94 -2.50 2.66 7.48
C LEU A 94 -3.08 4.05 7.24
N TYR A 95 -2.30 5.12 7.44
CA TYR A 95 -2.75 6.49 7.16
C TYR A 95 -3.21 6.65 5.70
N ALA A 96 -2.35 6.31 4.74
CA ALA A 96 -2.62 6.52 3.33
C ALA A 96 -3.82 5.68 2.85
N HIS A 97 -3.85 4.41 3.24
CA HIS A 97 -4.84 3.47 2.72
C HIS A 97 -6.19 3.53 3.42
N GLN A 98 -6.29 4.07 4.64
CA GLN A 98 -7.59 4.41 5.22
C GLN A 98 -8.30 5.51 4.41
N ILE A 99 -7.55 6.52 3.96
CA ILE A 99 -8.07 7.60 3.11
C ILE A 99 -8.52 7.04 1.76
N MET A 100 -7.69 6.20 1.12
CA MET A 100 -8.02 5.58 -0.17
C MET A 100 -9.21 4.63 -0.07
N ALA A 101 -9.27 3.79 0.97
CA ALA A 101 -10.40 2.91 1.23
C ALA A 101 -11.73 3.67 1.36
N SER A 102 -11.72 4.79 2.10
CA SER A 102 -12.88 5.66 2.24
C SER A 102 -13.27 6.28 0.90
N ALA A 103 -12.30 6.78 0.13
CA ALA A 103 -12.52 7.34 -1.21
C ALA A 103 -13.09 6.31 -2.21
N PHE A 104 -12.81 5.02 -2.03
CA PHE A 104 -13.38 3.93 -2.83
C PHE A 104 -14.68 3.34 -2.27
N GLY A 105 -15.22 3.92 -1.19
CA GLY A 105 -16.53 3.61 -0.66
C GLY A 105 -16.59 2.38 0.24
N LEU A 106 -15.48 2.02 0.90
CA LEU A 106 -15.53 1.15 2.07
C LEU A 106 -16.12 1.93 3.25
N ALA A 107 -16.96 1.26 4.05
CA ALA A 107 -17.58 1.89 5.22
C ALA A 107 -16.55 2.12 6.34
N ASP A 108 -16.73 3.19 7.12
CA ASP A 108 -15.76 3.60 8.14
C ASP A 108 -15.54 2.52 9.22
N ASP A 109 -16.59 1.77 9.58
CA ASP A 109 -16.52 0.66 10.54
C ASP A 109 -15.70 -0.53 10.01
N VAL A 110 -15.79 -0.80 8.71
CA VAL A 110 -14.96 -1.79 7.99
C VAL A 110 -13.51 -1.35 7.99
N ILE A 111 -13.25 -0.09 7.63
CA ILE A 111 -11.89 0.48 7.58
C ILE A 111 -11.25 0.43 8.96
N ALA A 112 -11.97 0.88 10.00
CA ALA A 112 -11.48 0.85 11.37
C ALA A 112 -11.17 -0.58 11.86
N SER A 113 -12.02 -1.55 11.52
CA SER A 113 -11.79 -2.96 11.86
C SER A 113 -10.53 -3.50 11.20
N LEU A 114 -10.37 -3.26 9.89
CA LEU A 114 -9.18 -3.68 9.14
C LEU A 114 -7.91 -3.04 9.70
N ALA A 115 -7.93 -1.74 9.98
CA ALA A 115 -6.79 -1.01 10.55
C ALA A 115 -6.41 -1.52 11.94
N ALA A 116 -7.40 -1.99 12.72
CA ALA A 116 -7.18 -2.62 14.03
C ALA A 116 -6.73 -4.10 13.94
N GLY A 117 -6.63 -4.67 12.74
CA GLY A 117 -6.33 -6.09 12.55
C GLY A 117 -7.48 -7.02 12.97
N VAL A 118 -8.70 -6.50 13.07
CA VAL A 118 -9.91 -7.25 13.42
C VAL A 118 -10.67 -7.59 12.14
N GLN A 119 -11.25 -8.80 12.09
CA GLN A 119 -12.06 -9.20 10.94
C GLN A 119 -13.34 -8.34 10.84
N PRO A 120 -13.52 -7.52 9.80
CA PRO A 120 -14.72 -6.69 9.64
C PRO A 120 -15.95 -7.53 9.31
N GLN A 121 -17.11 -7.04 9.73
CA GLN A 121 -18.40 -7.45 9.17
C GLN A 121 -18.70 -6.63 7.92
N GLY A 122 -19.63 -7.08 7.07
CA GLY A 122 -20.09 -6.28 5.92
C GLY A 122 -19.22 -6.32 4.66
N LEU A 123 -18.14 -7.10 4.64
CA LEU A 123 -17.40 -7.36 3.40
C LEU A 123 -18.22 -8.21 2.43
N SER A 124 -18.16 -7.86 1.14
CA SER A 124 -18.55 -8.74 0.04
C SER A 124 -17.70 -10.01 0.03
N LYS A 125 -18.12 -11.01 -0.74
CA LYS A 125 -17.39 -12.29 -0.84
C LYS A 125 -15.96 -12.12 -1.37
N GLN A 126 -15.75 -11.21 -2.32
CA GLN A 126 -14.42 -10.95 -2.91
C GLN A 126 -13.51 -10.20 -1.93
N GLU A 127 -14.04 -9.20 -1.23
CA GLU A 127 -13.29 -8.49 -0.19
C GLU A 127 -12.92 -9.42 0.98
N ALA A 128 -13.88 -10.25 1.43
CA ALA A 128 -13.65 -11.18 2.53
C ALA A 128 -12.57 -12.22 2.21
N ILE A 129 -12.56 -12.77 0.99
CA ILE A 129 -11.51 -13.73 0.62
C ILE A 129 -10.14 -13.05 0.49
N ALA A 130 -10.08 -11.78 0.05
CA ALA A 130 -8.84 -11.01 0.02
C ALA A 130 -8.28 -10.76 1.42
N ASN A 131 -9.12 -10.39 2.39
CA ASN A 131 -8.73 -10.26 3.80
C ASN A 131 -8.18 -11.59 4.37
N ILE A 132 -8.87 -12.71 4.14
CA ILE A 132 -8.44 -14.04 4.62
C ILE A 132 -7.08 -14.44 4.02
N VAL A 133 -6.90 -14.25 2.72
CA VAL A 133 -5.65 -14.57 2.03
C VAL A 133 -4.51 -13.68 2.53
N ALA A 134 -4.74 -12.37 2.65
CA ALA A 134 -3.75 -11.43 3.16
C ALA A 134 -3.32 -11.80 4.59
N HIS A 135 -4.28 -12.04 5.49
CA HIS A 135 -4.00 -12.43 6.87
C HIS A 135 -3.20 -13.74 6.97
N ALA A 136 -3.54 -14.75 6.17
CA ALA A 136 -2.81 -16.02 6.17
C ALA A 136 -1.35 -15.86 5.73
N LEU A 137 -1.12 -15.11 4.65
CA LEU A 137 0.22 -14.91 4.08
C LEU A 137 1.09 -13.98 4.94
N THR A 138 0.53 -12.91 5.53
CA THR A 138 1.31 -12.04 6.43
C THR A 138 1.65 -12.72 7.76
N SER A 139 0.89 -13.75 8.15
CA SER A 139 1.21 -14.57 9.32
C SER A 139 2.33 -15.60 9.06
N GLY A 140 2.91 -15.64 7.85
CA GLY A 140 4.00 -16.55 7.51
C GLY A 140 3.59 -18.01 7.27
N HIS A 141 2.31 -18.27 7.02
CA HIS A 141 1.80 -19.61 6.78
C HIS A 141 1.62 -19.91 5.28
N LEU A 142 1.68 -21.19 4.92
CA LEU A 142 1.21 -21.66 3.62
C LEU A 142 -0.30 -21.39 3.51
N LEU A 143 -0.73 -20.86 2.37
CA LEU A 143 -2.16 -20.69 2.10
C LEU A 143 -2.85 -22.06 2.00
N PRO A 144 -3.87 -22.37 2.81
CA PRO A 144 -4.59 -23.64 2.71
C PRO A 144 -5.22 -23.82 1.33
N ASP A 145 -5.19 -25.05 0.78
CA ASP A 145 -5.74 -25.33 -0.55
C ASP A 145 -7.22 -24.95 -0.66
N SER A 146 -8.02 -25.21 0.38
CA SER A 146 -9.43 -24.79 0.41
C SER A 146 -9.61 -23.28 0.28
N THR A 147 -8.72 -22.48 0.87
CA THR A 147 -8.72 -21.02 0.74
C THR A 147 -8.28 -20.61 -0.66
N TYR A 148 -7.25 -21.25 -1.22
CA TYR A 148 -6.79 -21.01 -2.60
C TYR A 148 -7.90 -21.29 -3.63
N GLN A 149 -8.53 -22.47 -3.57
CA GLN A 149 -9.62 -22.84 -4.49
C GLN A 149 -10.80 -21.87 -4.39
N ARG A 150 -11.15 -21.44 -3.17
CA ARG A 150 -12.20 -20.44 -2.95
C ARG A 150 -11.82 -19.07 -3.52
N ALA A 151 -10.56 -18.65 -3.37
CA ALA A 151 -10.07 -17.41 -3.95
C ALA A 151 -10.12 -17.46 -5.48
N VAL A 152 -9.70 -18.57 -6.10
CA VAL A 152 -9.78 -18.76 -7.55
C VAL A 152 -11.24 -18.73 -8.04
N ALA A 153 -12.17 -19.33 -7.31
CA ALA A 153 -13.59 -19.30 -7.67
C ALA A 153 -14.20 -17.89 -7.63
N LEU A 154 -13.67 -17.00 -6.79
CA LEU A 154 -14.21 -15.65 -6.58
C LEU A 154 -13.48 -14.57 -7.40
N LEU A 155 -12.18 -14.72 -7.62
CA LEU A 155 -11.30 -13.70 -8.23
C LEU A 155 -10.71 -14.16 -9.57
N GLY A 156 -10.85 -15.44 -9.93
CA GLY A 156 -10.13 -16.04 -11.05
C GLY A 156 -8.66 -16.29 -10.72
N LYS A 157 -7.96 -17.02 -11.61
CA LYS A 157 -6.54 -17.34 -11.42
C LYS A 157 -5.65 -16.10 -11.48
N ASP A 158 -5.92 -15.22 -12.44
CA ASP A 158 -5.15 -14.00 -12.65
C ASP A 158 -5.35 -13.02 -11.49
N GLY A 159 -6.59 -12.86 -11.01
CA GLY A 159 -6.88 -12.05 -9.82
C GLY A 159 -6.23 -12.59 -8.54
N VAL A 160 -6.14 -13.91 -8.37
CA VAL A 160 -5.40 -14.51 -7.25
C VAL A 160 -3.89 -14.25 -7.37
N ALA A 161 -3.33 -14.36 -8.58
CA ALA A 161 -1.92 -14.03 -8.80
C ALA A 161 -1.65 -12.54 -8.49
N GLU A 162 -2.48 -11.63 -9.01
CA GLU A 162 -2.42 -10.20 -8.71
C GLU A 162 -2.48 -9.96 -7.20
N LEU A 163 -3.40 -10.60 -6.49
CA LEU A 163 -3.54 -10.48 -5.03
C LEU A 163 -2.26 -10.90 -4.28
N PHE A 164 -1.60 -11.98 -4.70
CA PHE A 164 -0.34 -12.42 -4.07
C PHE A 164 0.79 -11.41 -4.28
N PHE A 165 0.95 -10.88 -5.50
CA PHE A 165 1.95 -9.84 -5.75
C PHE A 165 1.62 -8.54 -5.02
N LEU A 166 0.33 -8.18 -4.89
CA LEU A 166 -0.12 -7.04 -4.11
C LEU A 166 0.25 -7.19 -2.63
N ILE A 167 -0.07 -8.32 -2.02
CA ILE A 167 0.27 -8.62 -0.63
C ILE A 167 1.78 -8.58 -0.41
N GLY A 168 2.57 -9.18 -1.31
CA GLY A 168 4.03 -9.16 -1.23
C GLY A 168 4.60 -7.74 -1.38
N GLY A 169 4.06 -6.93 -2.30
CA GLY A 169 4.49 -5.55 -2.51
C GLY A 169 4.20 -4.64 -1.34
N TYR A 170 3.03 -4.76 -0.73
CA TYR A 170 2.71 -4.02 0.49
C TYR A 170 3.43 -4.55 1.72
N GLY A 171 3.76 -5.85 1.78
CA GLY A 171 4.67 -6.37 2.80
C GLY A 171 6.07 -5.76 2.69
N LEU A 172 6.59 -5.62 1.46
CA LEU A 172 7.86 -4.93 1.19
C LEU A 172 7.81 -3.46 1.66
N LEU A 173 6.76 -2.73 1.28
CA LEU A 173 6.59 -1.33 1.70
C LEU A 173 6.50 -1.21 3.23
N ALA A 174 5.72 -2.07 3.88
CA ALA A 174 5.51 -2.03 5.32
C ALA A 174 6.84 -2.24 6.06
N MET A 175 7.65 -3.18 5.60
CA MET A 175 8.99 -3.43 6.13
C MET A 175 9.94 -2.25 5.92
N ILE A 176 9.91 -1.59 4.75
CA ILE A 176 10.72 -0.39 4.48
C ILE A 176 10.30 0.76 5.40
N LEU A 177 9.01 1.04 5.50
CA LEU A 177 8.45 2.12 6.33
C LEU A 177 8.79 1.92 7.81
N ASN A 178 8.57 0.72 8.34
CA ASN A 178 8.90 0.39 9.73
C ASN A 178 10.43 0.36 9.96
N GLY A 179 11.17 -0.19 8.99
CA GLY A 179 12.63 -0.28 9.03
C GLY A 179 13.31 1.09 9.09
N PHE A 180 12.71 2.12 8.49
CA PHE A 180 13.18 3.50 8.57
C PHE A 180 12.42 4.37 9.58
N ASP A 181 11.45 3.81 10.30
CA ASP A 181 10.60 4.52 11.27
C ASP A 181 9.98 5.79 10.65
N ILE A 182 9.41 5.62 9.45
CA ILE A 182 8.75 6.70 8.71
C ILE A 182 7.41 7.02 9.38
N PRO A 183 7.18 8.26 9.86
CA PRO A 183 5.94 8.62 10.51
C PRO A 183 4.82 8.80 9.48
N ALA A 184 3.60 8.45 9.85
CA ALA A 184 2.44 9.02 9.17
C ALA A 184 2.42 10.54 9.38
N PRO A 185 1.98 11.35 8.40
CA PRO A 185 1.68 12.74 8.64
C PRO A 185 0.71 12.87 9.81
N ASP A 186 0.88 13.91 10.63
CA ASP A 186 -0.13 14.22 11.62
C ASP A 186 -1.45 14.43 10.89
N CYS A 187 -2.49 13.70 11.31
CA CYS A 187 -3.85 14.07 10.96
C CYS A 187 -4.06 15.45 11.56
N GLN A 188 -3.83 16.51 10.78
CA GLN A 188 -4.36 17.81 11.12
C GLN A 188 -5.87 17.62 11.06
N ASP A 189 -6.48 17.47 12.24
CA ASP A 189 -7.91 17.63 12.43
C ASP A 189 -8.29 18.95 11.74
N LYS A 190 -8.93 18.82 10.58
CA LYS A 190 -9.54 19.95 9.87
C LYS A 190 -10.95 20.16 10.40
#